data_AF-A0A7Y5UYA5-F1
#
_entry.id   AF-A0A7Y5UYA5-F1
#
_cell.length_a   1.000
_cell.length_b   1.000
_cell.length_c   1.000
_cell.angle_alpha   90.00
_cell.angle_beta   90.00
_cell.angle_gamma   90.00
#
_symmetry.space_group_name_H-M   'P 1'
#
loop_
_entity.id
_entity.type
_entity.pdbx_description
1 polymer ?
#
loop_
_entity_poly.entity_id
_entity_poly.type
_entity_poly.pdbx_seq_one_letter_code
_entity_poly.pdbx_strand_id
1 'polypeptide(L)'
;MGWQVAIPRAVQLVIDDVGWREGWRLDHQGGPYRAGIDRLLGPEDYQAIADLGAALAIRPTAAMILAEWDRGRTCARQPTATWMGRDWDNASRAGEWSEAAAEIFREAAANLELALHGVGHEHWEDGLPTRAEWYARDGRKWNWADLQGHLELFRELLDQHGLGPAAGHRLPLGFVPCAFCYLWDQDDPQDTGALAHGAGVRLCSTP
;
A
#
# COMPACT_ATOMS: atom_id res chain seq x y z
N MET A 1 -35.12 37.44 12.32
CA MET A 1 -34.25 36.86 11.28
C MET A 1 -33.45 35.75 11.93
N GLY A 2 -33.64 34.50 11.48
CA GLY A 2 -32.90 33.35 11.97
C GLY A 2 -31.65 33.14 11.11
N TRP A 3 -30.52 32.86 11.73
CA TRP A 3 -29.32 32.45 11.02
C TRP A 3 -29.41 30.97 10.66
N GLN A 4 -29.06 30.63 9.42
CA GLN A 4 -28.87 29.25 8.98
C GLN A 4 -27.37 28.99 8.91
N VAL A 5 -26.90 27.99 9.66
CA VAL A 5 -25.52 27.50 9.61
C VAL A 5 -25.50 26.22 8.80
N ALA A 6 -24.68 26.17 7.76
CA ALA A 6 -24.43 24.97 6.96
C ALA A 6 -22.96 24.57 7.15
N ILE A 7 -22.73 23.36 7.68
CA ILE A 7 -21.40 22.76 7.79
C ILE A 7 -21.28 21.75 6.64
N PRO A 8 -20.28 21.87 5.75
CA PRO A 8 -20.09 20.91 4.66
C PRO A 8 -19.71 19.52 5.21
N ARG A 9 -20.03 18.47 4.45
CA ARG A 9 -19.59 17.12 4.79
C ARG A 9 -18.06 17.04 4.69
N ALA A 10 -17.43 16.36 5.64
CA ALA A 10 -16.03 16.00 5.52
C ALA A 10 -15.86 15.04 4.34
N VAL A 11 -14.83 15.30 3.52
CA VAL A 11 -14.44 14.45 2.40
C VAL A 11 -12.97 14.09 2.60
N GLN A 12 -12.66 12.80 2.48
CA GLN A 12 -11.28 12.30 2.44
C GLN A 12 -10.94 11.99 0.98
N LEU A 13 -9.77 12.44 0.53
CA LEU A 13 -9.19 12.02 -0.75
C LEU A 13 -8.22 10.87 -0.50
N VAL A 14 -8.51 9.71 -1.07
CA VAL A 14 -7.66 8.52 -1.03
C VAL A 14 -7.29 8.14 -2.46
N ILE A 15 -6.02 7.83 -2.68
CA ILE A 15 -5.47 7.41 -3.97
C ILE A 15 -4.87 6.03 -3.77
N ASP A 16 -5.51 5.04 -4.40
CA ASP A 16 -5.14 3.63 -4.34
C ASP A 16 -4.04 3.29 -5.37
N ASP A 17 -3.41 2.14 -5.21
CA ASP A 17 -2.39 1.61 -6.12
C ASP A 17 -1.20 2.55 -6.40
N VAL A 18 -0.86 3.44 -5.47
CA VAL A 18 0.41 4.17 -5.52
C VAL A 18 1.56 3.26 -5.06
N GLY A 19 2.81 3.56 -5.41
CA GLY A 19 3.96 2.73 -4.98
C GLY A 19 4.58 1.89 -6.11
N TRP A 20 3.83 1.62 -7.17
CA TRP A 20 4.40 1.03 -8.38
C TRP A 20 5.41 1.97 -9.04
N ARG A 21 6.50 1.42 -9.58
CA ARG A 21 7.44 2.09 -10.50
C ARG A 21 6.99 1.93 -11.94
N GLU A 22 6.54 0.74 -12.32
CA GLU A 22 5.95 0.52 -13.64
C GLU A 22 4.49 0.97 -13.62
N GLY A 23 4.09 1.94 -14.46
CA GLY A 23 2.70 2.39 -14.52
C GLY A 23 1.77 1.43 -15.28
N TRP A 24 2.30 0.62 -16.19
CA TRP A 24 1.51 -0.21 -17.10
C TRP A 24 1.02 -1.50 -16.42
N ARG A 25 -0.14 -1.97 -16.86
CA ARG A 25 -0.71 -3.22 -16.34
C ARG A 25 -0.05 -4.44 -16.98
N LEU A 26 0.11 -5.50 -16.20
CA LEU A 26 0.55 -6.81 -16.69
C LEU A 26 -0.50 -7.91 -16.44
N ASP A 27 -1.68 -7.53 -15.93
CA ASP A 27 -2.81 -8.41 -15.61
C ASP A 27 -3.20 -9.35 -16.76
N HIS A 28 -3.21 -8.84 -17.99
CA HIS A 28 -3.52 -9.63 -19.20
C HIS A 28 -2.50 -10.73 -19.52
N GLN A 29 -1.31 -10.71 -18.90
CA GLN A 29 -0.26 -11.74 -19.04
C GLN A 29 0.00 -12.48 -17.72
N GLY A 30 -0.91 -12.34 -16.74
CA GLY A 30 -0.77 -12.94 -15.41
C GLY A 30 0.15 -12.16 -14.45
N GLY A 31 0.53 -10.93 -14.78
CA GLY A 31 1.26 -10.03 -13.87
C GLY A 31 0.32 -9.15 -13.03
N PRO A 32 0.87 -8.20 -12.25
CA PRO A 32 0.09 -7.38 -11.32
C PRO A 32 -0.86 -6.40 -12.02
N TYR A 33 -1.91 -6.03 -11.29
CA TYR A 33 -2.71 -4.84 -11.58
C TYR A 33 -1.95 -3.60 -11.13
N ARG A 34 -1.91 -2.58 -11.99
CA ARG A 34 -1.25 -1.29 -11.76
C ARG A 34 -2.11 -0.15 -12.31
N ALA A 35 -1.63 1.08 -12.17
CA ALA A 35 -2.33 2.31 -12.56
C ALA A 35 -2.81 2.36 -14.02
N GLY A 36 -2.23 1.57 -14.93
CA GLY A 36 -2.59 1.54 -16.34
C GLY A 36 -2.08 2.73 -17.14
N ILE A 37 -0.95 3.29 -16.73
CA ILE A 37 -0.31 4.45 -17.35
C ILE A 37 0.95 3.99 -18.07
N ASP A 38 1.13 4.41 -19.33
CA ASP A 38 2.27 4.01 -20.17
C ASP A 38 3.53 4.85 -19.91
N ARG A 39 3.99 4.85 -18.65
CA ARG A 39 5.27 5.42 -18.23
C ARG A 39 5.75 4.81 -16.92
N LEU A 40 6.98 5.13 -16.54
CA LEU A 40 7.44 4.94 -15.18
C LEU A 40 6.85 6.01 -14.27
N LEU A 41 6.43 5.59 -13.07
CA LEU A 41 6.02 6.48 -11.98
C LEU A 41 7.23 6.81 -11.11
N GLY A 42 7.31 8.04 -10.62
CA GLY A 42 8.49 8.54 -9.92
C GLY A 42 8.15 9.56 -8.82
N PRO A 43 9.15 10.23 -8.25
CA PRO A 43 8.98 11.24 -7.21
C PRO A 43 7.96 12.32 -7.60
N GLU A 44 7.90 12.69 -8.88
CA GLU A 44 6.94 13.67 -9.40
C GLU A 44 5.47 13.31 -9.15
N ASP A 45 5.16 12.01 -9.08
CA ASP A 45 3.80 11.53 -8.80
C ASP A 45 3.41 11.79 -7.35
N TYR A 46 4.33 11.56 -6.41
CA TYR A 46 4.13 11.82 -4.99
C TYR A 46 4.13 13.31 -4.69
N GLN A 47 5.01 14.07 -5.37
CA GLN A 47 5.04 15.53 -5.26
C GLN A 47 3.72 16.13 -5.72
N ALA A 48 3.13 15.63 -6.82
CA ALA A 48 1.83 16.11 -7.29
C ALA A 48 0.71 15.91 -6.24
N ILE A 49 0.73 14.79 -5.50
CA ILE A 49 -0.23 14.55 -4.41
C ILE A 49 0.02 15.52 -3.24
N ALA A 50 1.29 15.72 -2.85
CA ALA A 50 1.66 16.65 -1.80
C ALA A 50 1.31 18.11 -2.16
N ASP A 51 1.56 18.53 -3.39
CA ASP A 51 1.23 19.86 -3.91
C ASP A 51 -0.29 20.09 -3.90
N LEU A 52 -1.08 19.09 -4.29
CA LEU A 52 -2.53 19.14 -4.18
C LEU A 52 -2.98 19.29 -2.72
N GLY A 53 -2.37 18.51 -1.80
CA GLY A 53 -2.61 18.61 -0.38
C GLY A 53 -2.31 20.01 0.17
N ALA A 54 -1.18 20.60 -0.21
CA ALA A 54 -0.79 21.93 0.18
C ALA A 54 -1.74 23.01 -0.38
N ALA A 55 -2.09 22.91 -1.66
CA ALA A 55 -2.97 23.88 -2.33
C ALA A 55 -4.38 23.92 -1.74
N LEU A 56 -4.89 22.78 -1.27
CA LEU A 56 -6.23 22.66 -0.70
C LEU A 56 -6.24 22.66 0.84
N ALA A 57 -5.09 22.76 1.49
CA ALA A 57 -4.92 22.59 2.92
C ALA A 57 -5.55 21.27 3.46
N ILE A 58 -5.32 20.19 2.73
CA ILE A 58 -5.73 18.83 3.09
C ILE A 58 -4.50 17.90 3.13
N ARG A 59 -4.73 16.66 3.54
CA ARG A 59 -3.72 15.61 3.56
C ARG A 59 -4.26 14.38 2.82
N PRO A 60 -4.12 14.31 1.48
CA PRO A 60 -4.57 13.15 0.72
C PRO A 60 -3.84 11.90 1.19
N THR A 61 -4.56 10.78 1.23
CA THR A 61 -4.03 9.48 1.61
C THR A 61 -3.53 8.76 0.37
N ALA A 62 -2.29 8.29 0.40
CA ALA A 62 -1.61 7.55 -0.66
C ALA A 62 -1.46 6.10 -0.18
N ALA A 63 -2.29 5.19 -0.71
CA ALA A 63 -2.33 3.79 -0.31
C ALA A 63 -1.27 2.98 -1.08
N MET A 64 -0.19 2.62 -0.39
CA MET A 64 1.07 2.17 -1.01
C MET A 64 1.13 0.65 -1.26
N ILE A 65 1.54 0.28 -2.48
CA ILE A 65 2.05 -1.04 -2.85
C ILE A 65 3.59 -0.99 -2.91
N LEU A 66 4.27 -1.80 -2.10
CA LEU A 66 5.71 -1.62 -1.84
C LEU A 66 6.68 -2.61 -2.50
N ALA A 67 6.22 -3.64 -3.22
CA ALA A 67 7.12 -4.64 -3.80
C ALA A 67 8.21 -3.99 -4.67
N GLU A 68 7.84 -3.03 -5.52
CA GLU A 68 8.80 -2.35 -6.40
C GLU A 68 9.71 -1.34 -5.67
N TRP A 69 9.52 -1.12 -4.37
CA TRP A 69 10.43 -0.37 -3.50
C TRP A 69 11.53 -1.25 -2.91
N ASP A 70 11.47 -2.58 -3.06
CA ASP A 70 12.48 -3.51 -2.55
C ASP A 70 13.86 -3.24 -3.16
N ARG A 71 14.84 -2.85 -2.33
CA ARG A 71 16.22 -2.56 -2.76
C ARG A 71 17.09 -3.81 -2.88
N GLY A 72 16.61 -4.96 -2.42
CA GLY A 72 17.34 -6.21 -2.44
C GLY A 72 16.51 -7.30 -3.11
N ARG A 73 16.14 -8.29 -2.30
CA ARG A 73 15.25 -9.41 -2.67
C ARG A 73 14.39 -9.79 -1.47
N THR A 74 14.03 -8.83 -0.63
CA THR A 74 13.30 -9.05 0.62
C THR A 74 11.96 -9.74 0.36
N CYS A 75 11.27 -9.40 -0.74
CA CYS A 75 10.00 -10.03 -1.11
C CYS A 75 10.13 -11.52 -1.49
N ALA A 76 11.31 -11.99 -1.91
CA ALA A 76 11.54 -13.40 -2.25
C ALA A 76 11.32 -14.36 -1.06
N ARG A 77 11.37 -13.83 0.17
CA ARG A 77 11.15 -14.62 1.39
C ARG A 77 9.68 -14.99 1.61
N GLN A 78 8.75 -14.24 1.01
CA GLN A 78 7.31 -14.50 1.06
C GLN A 78 6.76 -14.62 -0.37
N PRO A 79 6.83 -15.84 -0.95
CA PRO A 79 6.51 -16.04 -2.37
C PRO A 79 5.09 -15.66 -2.76
N THR A 80 4.17 -15.59 -1.79
CA THR A 80 2.79 -15.19 -2.03
C THR A 80 2.57 -13.69 -2.17
N ALA A 81 3.62 -12.87 -1.99
CA ALA A 81 3.54 -11.41 -2.07
C ALA A 81 3.76 -10.86 -3.49
N THR A 82 4.38 -11.62 -4.40
CA THR A 82 4.71 -11.12 -5.76
C THR A 82 4.57 -12.21 -6.82
N TRP A 83 4.35 -11.80 -8.07
CA TRP A 83 4.21 -12.71 -9.21
C TRP A 83 5.46 -13.52 -9.54
N MET A 84 6.64 -13.08 -9.09
CA MET A 84 7.90 -13.80 -9.29
C MET A 84 8.18 -14.79 -8.15
N GLY A 85 7.40 -14.76 -7.06
CA GLY A 85 7.58 -15.65 -5.92
C GLY A 85 9.01 -15.61 -5.35
N ARG A 86 9.64 -16.79 -5.23
CA ARG A 86 11.03 -16.93 -4.73
C ARG A 86 12.07 -16.34 -5.67
N ASP A 87 11.72 -16.18 -6.94
CA ASP A 87 12.62 -15.65 -7.95
C ASP A 87 12.57 -14.13 -8.03
N TRP A 88 11.80 -13.47 -7.15
CA TRP A 88 11.66 -12.01 -7.09
C TRP A 88 13.00 -11.28 -7.25
N ASP A 89 13.04 -10.47 -8.30
CA ASP A 89 14.16 -9.61 -8.65
C ASP A 89 13.63 -8.22 -9.05
N ASN A 90 13.93 -7.24 -8.21
CA ASN A 90 13.54 -5.85 -8.42
C ASN A 90 14.68 -5.00 -9.02
N ALA A 91 15.82 -5.58 -9.39
CA ALA A 91 17.00 -4.83 -9.79
C ALA A 91 16.75 -3.88 -10.98
N SER A 92 15.86 -4.25 -11.92
CA SER A 92 15.50 -3.39 -13.06
C SER A 92 14.65 -2.18 -12.69
N ARG A 93 14.00 -2.19 -11.51
CA ARG A 93 13.15 -1.10 -11.01
C ARG A 93 13.83 -0.34 -9.88
N ALA A 94 14.78 -0.94 -9.18
CA ALA A 94 15.52 -0.30 -8.11
C ALA A 94 16.28 0.94 -8.62
N GLY A 95 16.41 1.96 -7.77
CA GLY A 95 17.14 3.18 -8.10
C GLY A 95 16.83 4.31 -7.12
N GLU A 96 17.37 5.50 -7.39
CA GLU A 96 17.22 6.68 -6.52
C GLU A 96 15.77 7.19 -6.41
N TRP A 97 14.89 6.79 -7.34
CA TRP A 97 13.51 7.25 -7.39
C TRP A 97 12.72 6.90 -6.12
N SER A 98 12.94 5.74 -5.51
CA SER A 98 12.19 5.30 -4.32
C SER A 98 12.65 6.04 -3.07
N GLU A 99 13.95 6.34 -2.95
CA GLU A 99 14.46 7.19 -1.88
C GLU A 99 13.98 8.64 -2.03
N ALA A 100 14.00 9.19 -3.24
CA ALA A 100 13.47 10.53 -3.51
C ALA A 100 11.95 10.60 -3.26
N ALA A 101 11.19 9.54 -3.58
CA ALA A 101 9.78 9.46 -3.22
C ALA A 101 9.58 9.37 -1.68
N ALA A 102 10.44 8.62 -0.98
CA ALA A 102 10.40 8.54 0.48
C ALA A 102 10.71 9.89 1.15
N GLU A 103 11.63 10.67 0.58
CA GLU A 103 11.94 12.03 1.04
C GLU A 103 10.70 12.93 1.01
N ILE A 104 9.91 12.86 -0.05
CA ILE A 104 8.64 13.61 -0.16
C ILE A 104 7.69 13.24 0.97
N PHE A 105 7.54 11.96 1.31
CA PHE A 105 6.71 11.55 2.45
C PHE A 105 7.20 12.11 3.79
N ARG A 106 8.51 12.26 3.98
CA ARG A 106 9.09 12.84 5.19
C ARG A 106 8.90 14.36 5.24
N GLU A 107 9.15 15.04 4.13
CA GLU A 107 9.11 16.51 4.05
C GLU A 107 7.68 17.07 3.98
N ALA A 108 6.78 16.37 3.29
CA ALA A 108 5.41 16.77 3.06
C ALA A 108 4.39 16.06 3.96
N ALA A 109 4.79 15.54 5.13
CA ALA A 109 3.90 14.79 6.03
C ALA A 109 2.65 15.55 6.52
N ALA A 110 2.66 16.89 6.42
CA ALA A 110 1.48 17.72 6.68
C ALA A 110 0.44 17.68 5.55
N ASN A 111 0.86 17.34 4.33
CA ASN A 111 0.09 17.45 3.10
C ASN A 111 0.01 16.14 2.30
N LEU A 112 0.64 15.07 2.77
CA LEU A 112 0.60 13.74 2.20
C LEU A 112 0.59 12.71 3.33
N GLU A 113 -0.32 11.74 3.27
CA GLU A 113 -0.41 10.66 4.25
C GLU A 113 -0.12 9.32 3.59
N LEU A 114 0.82 8.56 4.13
CA LEU A 114 1.09 7.19 3.73
C LEU A 114 0.05 6.27 4.36
N ALA A 115 -0.51 5.35 3.57
CA ALA A 115 -1.36 4.26 4.05
C ALA A 115 -0.83 2.88 3.62
N LEU A 116 -1.09 1.88 4.45
CA LEU A 116 -0.92 0.47 4.09
C LEU A 116 -1.92 0.13 2.99
N HIS A 117 -1.43 -0.39 1.86
CA HIS A 117 -2.31 -0.99 0.86
C HIS A 117 -1.96 -2.45 0.62
N GLY A 118 -0.68 -2.76 0.38
CA GLY A 118 -0.19 -4.10 0.12
C GLY A 118 1.31 -4.15 -0.18
N VAL A 119 1.84 -5.34 -0.37
CA VAL A 119 3.18 -5.57 -0.89
C VAL A 119 3.12 -5.70 -2.41
N GLY A 120 2.27 -6.55 -2.96
CA GLY A 120 2.17 -6.79 -4.42
C GLY A 120 0.75 -6.79 -4.96
N HIS A 121 -0.21 -6.34 -4.15
CA HIS A 121 -1.62 -6.13 -4.44
C HIS A 121 -2.47 -7.42 -4.55
N GLU A 122 -1.97 -8.45 -5.23
CA GLU A 122 -2.61 -9.77 -5.26
C GLU A 122 -1.98 -10.73 -4.25
N HIS A 123 -2.72 -11.79 -3.92
CA HIS A 123 -2.13 -12.98 -3.33
C HIS A 123 -1.65 -13.89 -4.46
N TRP A 124 -0.42 -14.39 -4.38
CA TRP A 124 0.19 -15.18 -5.46
C TRP A 124 0.36 -16.64 -5.04
N GLU A 125 -0.18 -17.58 -5.81
CA GLU A 125 0.00 -19.02 -5.61
C GLU A 125 0.67 -19.57 -6.88
N ASP A 126 1.92 -20.05 -6.76
CA ASP A 126 2.71 -20.59 -7.89
C ASP A 126 2.81 -19.63 -9.10
N GLY A 127 2.96 -18.32 -8.83
CA GLY A 127 3.05 -17.28 -9.85
C GLY A 127 1.71 -16.89 -10.49
N LEU A 128 0.60 -17.49 -10.05
CA LEU A 128 -0.75 -17.13 -10.48
C LEU A 128 -1.39 -16.17 -9.47
N PRO A 129 -1.99 -15.06 -9.94
CA PRO A 129 -2.67 -14.14 -9.04
C PRO A 129 -4.03 -14.69 -8.63
N THR A 130 -4.33 -14.61 -7.35
CA THR A 130 -5.69 -14.66 -6.83
C THR A 130 -6.01 -13.36 -6.11
N ARG A 131 -7.11 -12.73 -6.50
CA ARG A 131 -7.54 -11.46 -5.90
C ARG A 131 -8.19 -11.67 -4.55
N ALA A 132 -7.83 -10.96 -3.47
CA ALA A 132 -6.78 -9.94 -3.31
C ALA A 132 -5.76 -10.32 -2.22
N GLU A 133 -4.73 -9.50 -1.97
CA GLU A 133 -3.65 -9.79 -1.01
C GLU A 133 -4.13 -10.18 0.40
N TRP A 134 -5.07 -9.44 0.97
CA TRP A 134 -5.47 -9.61 2.38
C TRP A 134 -6.60 -10.60 2.61
N TYR A 135 -7.48 -10.76 1.63
CA TYR A 135 -8.59 -11.70 1.68
C TYR A 135 -9.03 -12.06 0.26
N ALA A 136 -9.39 -13.32 0.03
CA ALA A 136 -9.81 -13.75 -1.29
C ALA A 136 -11.19 -13.19 -1.63
N ARG A 137 -11.36 -12.78 -2.89
CA ARG A 137 -12.62 -12.22 -3.40
C ARG A 137 -13.77 -13.23 -3.37
N ASP A 138 -13.46 -14.53 -3.38
CA ASP A 138 -14.42 -15.62 -3.26
C ASP A 138 -14.79 -15.96 -1.80
N GLY A 139 -14.27 -15.21 -0.82
CA GLY A 139 -14.52 -15.42 0.61
C GLY A 139 -13.61 -16.45 1.27
N ARG A 140 -12.60 -16.98 0.55
CA ARG A 140 -11.59 -17.84 1.12
C ARG A 140 -10.59 -17.04 1.96
N LYS A 141 -10.19 -17.60 3.10
CA LYS A 141 -9.05 -17.08 3.87
C LYS A 141 -7.73 -17.51 3.26
N TRP A 142 -6.76 -16.61 3.29
CA TRP A 142 -5.37 -16.96 3.07
C TRP A 142 -4.79 -17.72 4.26
N ASN A 143 -3.69 -18.43 4.02
CA ASN A 143 -2.92 -18.95 5.14
C ASN A 143 -2.47 -17.79 6.02
N TRP A 144 -2.72 -17.89 7.32
CA TRP A 144 -2.43 -16.82 8.25
C TRP A 144 -0.96 -16.40 8.29
N ALA A 145 -0.05 -17.37 8.11
CA ALA A 145 1.38 -17.10 8.05
C ALA A 145 1.74 -16.21 6.85
N ASP A 146 1.01 -16.32 5.74
CA ASP A 146 1.24 -15.48 4.57
C ASP A 146 0.84 -14.03 4.85
N LEU A 147 -0.31 -13.82 5.51
CA LEU A 147 -0.77 -12.48 5.88
C LEU A 147 0.17 -11.80 6.87
N GLN A 148 0.65 -12.54 7.87
CA GLN A 148 1.67 -12.06 8.80
C GLN A 148 2.96 -11.71 8.05
N GLY A 149 3.39 -12.59 7.13
CA GLY A 149 4.55 -12.35 6.27
C GLY A 149 4.42 -11.12 5.37
N HIS A 150 3.24 -10.87 4.78
CA HIS A 150 2.97 -9.67 3.97
C HIS A 150 3.10 -8.40 4.79
N LEU A 151 2.53 -8.38 6.00
CA LEU A 151 2.63 -7.23 6.90
C LEU A 151 4.07 -7.00 7.37
N GLU A 152 4.81 -8.06 7.69
CA GLU A 152 6.23 -7.99 8.04
C GLU A 152 7.09 -7.47 6.88
N LEU A 153 6.82 -7.93 5.66
CA LEU A 153 7.47 -7.41 4.46
C LEU A 153 7.16 -5.93 4.26
N PHE A 154 5.90 -5.52 4.36
CA PHE A 154 5.52 -4.11 4.22
C PHE A 154 6.31 -3.22 5.18
N ARG A 155 6.41 -3.64 6.45
CA ARG A 155 7.23 -2.96 7.46
C ARG A 155 8.71 -2.89 7.06
N GLU A 156 9.30 -4.01 6.68
CA GLU A 156 10.73 -4.06 6.30
C GLU A 156 11.01 -3.19 5.07
N LEU A 157 10.09 -3.16 4.11
CA LEU A 157 10.20 -2.31 2.92
C LEU A 157 10.14 -0.82 3.30
N LEU A 158 9.27 -0.41 4.23
CA LEU A 158 9.31 0.96 4.76
C LEU A 158 10.62 1.27 5.49
N ASP A 159 11.16 0.31 6.24
CA ASP A 159 12.43 0.47 6.95
C ASP A 159 13.60 0.70 5.99
N GLN A 160 13.61 0.06 4.81
CA GLN A 160 14.64 0.27 3.78
C GLN A 160 14.74 1.72 3.28
N HIS A 161 13.68 2.50 3.47
CA HIS A 161 13.57 3.90 3.01
C HIS A 161 13.36 4.88 4.17
N GLY A 162 13.65 4.46 5.41
CA GLY A 162 13.54 5.33 6.57
C GLY A 162 12.12 5.82 6.87
N LEU A 163 11.09 5.09 6.43
CA LEU A 163 9.67 5.40 6.70
C LEU A 163 9.06 4.48 7.76
N GLY A 164 9.78 3.43 8.17
CA GLY A 164 9.29 2.42 9.09
C GLY A 164 9.82 2.54 10.53
N PRO A 165 9.45 1.58 11.40
CA PRO A 165 9.85 1.52 12.80
C PRO A 165 11.35 1.55 13.07
N ALA A 166 12.19 0.99 12.21
CA ALA A 166 13.65 1.01 12.38
C ALA A 166 14.23 2.43 12.33
N ALA A 167 13.54 3.36 11.66
CA ALA A 167 13.87 4.79 11.62
C ALA A 167 13.14 5.61 12.70
N GLY A 168 12.44 4.96 13.64
CA GLY A 168 11.71 5.62 14.72
C GLY A 168 10.30 6.10 14.35
N HIS A 169 9.82 5.74 13.15
CA HIS A 169 8.43 6.01 12.74
C HIS A 169 7.48 4.92 13.25
N ARG A 170 6.17 5.16 13.12
CA ARG A 170 5.16 4.10 13.31
C ARG A 170 4.79 3.55 11.94
N LEU A 171 4.18 2.35 11.91
CA LEU A 171 3.46 1.94 10.71
C LEU A 171 2.32 2.93 10.41
N PRO A 172 1.87 2.99 9.14
CA PRO A 172 0.75 3.84 8.74
C PRO A 172 -0.49 3.64 9.59
N LEU A 173 -1.17 4.74 9.93
CA LEU A 173 -2.43 4.66 10.67
C LEU A 173 -3.57 4.15 9.78
N GLY A 174 -3.53 4.49 8.49
CA GLY A 174 -4.52 4.09 7.50
C GLY A 174 -4.18 2.76 6.82
N PHE A 175 -5.22 1.97 6.57
CA PHE A 175 -5.20 0.77 5.74
C PHE A 175 -6.29 0.87 4.69
N VAL A 176 -5.94 0.60 3.45
CA VAL A 176 -6.88 0.40 2.35
C VAL A 176 -6.67 -1.03 1.89
N PRO A 177 -7.62 -1.96 2.06
CA PRO A 177 -7.41 -3.32 1.59
C PRO A 177 -7.38 -3.37 0.07
N CYS A 178 -6.42 -4.12 -0.49
CA CYS A 178 -6.34 -4.39 -1.92
C CYS A 178 -7.70 -4.89 -2.45
N ALA A 179 -8.20 -4.24 -3.51
CA ALA A 179 -9.55 -4.46 -4.06
C ALA A 179 -10.69 -4.47 -3.02
N PHE A 180 -10.50 -3.77 -1.89
CA PHE A 180 -11.40 -3.73 -0.73
C PHE A 180 -11.75 -5.10 -0.14
N CYS A 181 -10.93 -6.12 -0.42
CA CYS A 181 -11.13 -7.46 0.10
C CYS A 181 -10.37 -7.61 1.42
N TYR A 182 -11.12 -7.69 2.51
CA TYR A 182 -10.59 -7.91 3.86
C TYR A 182 -11.62 -8.68 4.68
N LEU A 183 -11.15 -9.38 5.71
CA LEU A 183 -12.01 -9.99 6.72
C LEU A 183 -12.14 -9.04 7.91
N TRP A 184 -13.39 -8.77 8.30
CA TRP A 184 -13.77 -8.19 9.58
C TRP A 184 -14.76 -9.12 10.28
N ASP A 185 -14.26 -9.88 11.25
CA ASP A 185 -15.02 -10.77 12.11
C ASP A 185 -14.36 -10.80 13.50
N GLN A 186 -15.06 -10.26 14.50
CA GLN A 186 -14.51 -10.12 15.86
C GLN A 186 -14.34 -11.46 16.60
N ASP A 187 -15.04 -12.50 16.14
CA ASP A 187 -14.97 -13.84 16.72
C ASP A 187 -13.90 -14.70 16.01
N ASP A 188 -13.28 -14.17 14.95
CA ASP A 188 -12.29 -14.86 14.16
C ASP A 188 -10.87 -14.55 14.64
N PRO A 189 -10.08 -15.56 15.08
CA PRO A 189 -8.71 -15.33 15.48
C PRO A 189 -7.78 -14.96 14.30
N GLN A 190 -8.25 -15.13 13.06
CA GLN A 190 -7.53 -14.80 11.83
C GLN A 190 -8.20 -13.64 11.08
N ASP A 191 -8.67 -12.66 11.84
CA ASP A 191 -9.25 -11.43 11.34
C ASP A 191 -8.19 -10.47 10.78
N THR A 192 -8.35 -10.03 9.52
CA THR A 192 -7.38 -9.12 8.88
C THR A 192 -7.38 -7.73 9.53
N GLY A 193 -8.53 -7.29 10.06
CA GLY A 193 -8.62 -6.05 10.83
C GLY A 193 -7.81 -6.12 12.12
N ALA A 194 -7.90 -7.22 12.86
CA ALA A 194 -7.15 -7.49 14.07
C ALA A 194 -5.64 -7.60 13.79
N LEU A 195 -5.25 -8.22 12.67
CA LEU A 195 -3.85 -8.27 12.23
C LEU A 195 -3.28 -6.86 12.03
N ALA A 196 -3.95 -6.05 11.20
CA ALA A 196 -3.53 -4.67 10.94
C ALA A 196 -3.52 -3.84 12.24
N HIS A 197 -4.55 -3.99 13.07
CA HIS A 197 -4.65 -3.30 14.35
C HIS A 197 -3.49 -3.65 15.30
N GLY A 198 -3.15 -4.93 15.40
CA GLY A 198 -2.02 -5.42 16.20
C GLY A 198 -0.68 -4.80 15.79
N ALA A 199 -0.53 -4.44 14.51
CA ALA A 199 0.69 -3.82 13.99
C ALA A 199 0.75 -2.29 14.13
N GLY A 200 -0.32 -1.64 14.61
CA GLY A 200 -0.36 -0.19 14.81
C GLY A 200 -1.27 0.57 13.85
N VAL A 201 -1.87 -0.10 12.85
CA VAL A 201 -2.90 0.48 11.98
C VAL A 201 -4.17 0.75 12.81
N ARG A 202 -4.89 1.83 12.53
CA ARG A 202 -6.06 2.24 13.32
C ARG A 202 -7.30 2.54 12.49
N LEU A 203 -7.12 2.88 11.23
CA LEU A 203 -8.18 3.31 10.32
C LEU A 203 -8.20 2.37 9.13
N CYS A 204 -9.39 1.93 8.73
CA CYS A 204 -9.60 1.20 7.48
C CYS A 204 -10.46 2.07 6.56
N SER A 205 -10.04 2.26 5.31
CA SER A 205 -10.81 2.98 4.29
C SER A 205 -11.37 1.99 3.28
N THR A 206 -12.68 1.97 3.15
CA THR A 206 -13.45 1.14 2.22
C THR A 206 -14.62 1.96 1.67
N PRO A 207 -15.11 1.71 0.44
CA PRO A 207 -16.24 2.42 -0.15
C PRO A 207 -17.57 2.26 0.61
#